data_AF-A0A3C0N9V9-F1
#
_entry.id   AF-A0A3C0N9V9-F1
#
_cell.length_a   1.000
_cell.length_b   1.000
_cell.length_c   1.000
_cell.angle_alpha   90.00
_cell.angle_beta   90.00
_cell.angle_gamma   90.00
#
_symmetry.space_group_name_H-M   'P 1'
#
loop_
_entity.id
_entity.type
_entity.pdbx_description
1 polymer ?
#
loop_
_entity_poly.entity_id
_entity_poly.type
_entity_poly.pdbx_seq_one_letter_code
_entity_poly.pdbx_strand_id
1 'polypeptide(L)'
;MGDRKAWLVFGAAAFLVSVPVFAQAPLVRQLPMLSLVMTLGWVWLGLTLLKHRATQVWGDLLLGFSWSWLAGSIYWGWLRWEPLIHLPVEAIGLPFALWSLWRGWGRVGNLFYLGSLFGTALTDVYFYVTNLIPHWRQVMRVDPALATPIFQSAIAQVQTPWGISWAIVLVSTLLIVGLWSLAKGQLQWWAFSGAVLSTILVDTLFWVAASMA
;
A
#
# COMPACT_ATOMS: atom_id res chain seq x y z
N MET A 1 -27.05 -8.38 -8.76
CA MET A 1 -26.10 -7.62 -9.62
C MET A 1 -25.13 -6.75 -8.80
N GLY A 2 -25.49 -6.28 -7.59
CA GLY A 2 -24.61 -5.50 -6.71
C GLY A 2 -23.37 -6.25 -6.21
N ASP A 3 -23.53 -7.51 -5.79
CA ASP A 3 -22.43 -8.28 -5.17
C ASP A 3 -21.27 -8.54 -6.14
N ARG A 4 -21.56 -8.89 -7.41
CA ARG A 4 -20.49 -9.15 -8.40
C ARG A 4 -19.63 -7.92 -8.63
N LYS A 5 -20.22 -6.73 -8.74
CA LYS A 5 -19.47 -5.49 -8.95
C LYS A 5 -18.65 -5.14 -7.71
N ALA A 6 -19.18 -5.35 -6.52
CA ALA A 6 -18.48 -5.11 -5.26
C ALA A 6 -17.24 -6.01 -5.12
N TRP A 7 -17.38 -7.32 -5.40
CA TRP A 7 -16.25 -8.27 -5.42
C TRP A 7 -15.18 -7.90 -6.46
N LEU A 8 -15.58 -7.42 -7.64
CA LEU A 8 -14.63 -6.94 -8.65
C LEU A 8 -13.85 -5.72 -8.16
N VAL A 9 -14.51 -4.77 -7.49
CA VAL A 9 -13.86 -3.59 -6.91
C VAL A 9 -12.89 -4.00 -5.79
N PHE A 10 -13.30 -4.91 -4.92
CA PHE A 10 -12.42 -5.46 -3.89
C PHE A 10 -11.21 -6.16 -4.48
N GLY A 11 -11.41 -7.04 -5.48
CA GLY A 11 -10.32 -7.75 -6.15
C GLY A 11 -9.37 -6.80 -6.86
N ALA A 12 -9.88 -5.76 -7.52
CA ALA A 12 -9.06 -4.72 -8.15
C ALA A 12 -8.27 -3.89 -7.13
N ALA A 13 -8.89 -3.52 -6.01
CA ALA A 13 -8.19 -2.83 -4.92
C ALA A 13 -7.07 -3.72 -4.34
N ALA A 14 -7.37 -4.99 -4.03
CA ALA A 14 -6.36 -5.93 -3.54
C ALA A 14 -5.21 -6.11 -4.55
N PHE A 15 -5.53 -6.21 -5.84
CA PHE A 15 -4.54 -6.26 -6.91
C PHE A 15 -3.65 -5.03 -6.93
N LEU A 16 -4.24 -3.82 -6.89
CA LEU A 16 -3.52 -2.55 -6.98
C LEU A 16 -2.62 -2.28 -5.77
N VAL A 17 -2.90 -2.86 -4.60
CA VAL A 17 -1.97 -2.83 -3.46
C VAL A 17 -0.87 -3.90 -3.60
N SER A 18 -1.22 -5.10 -4.05
CA SER A 18 -0.31 -6.26 -3.93
C SER A 18 0.63 -6.46 -5.10
N VAL A 19 0.15 -6.29 -6.34
CA VAL A 19 0.92 -6.67 -7.53
C VAL A 19 1.85 -5.55 -8.00
N PRO A 20 1.44 -4.28 -8.04
CA PRO A 20 2.30 -3.19 -8.47
C PRO A 20 3.61 -3.08 -7.71
N VAL A 21 3.68 -3.49 -6.44
CA VAL A 21 4.93 -3.46 -5.66
C VAL A 21 6.07 -4.25 -6.35
N PHE A 22 5.76 -5.39 -6.97
CA PHE A 22 6.74 -6.23 -7.67
C PHE A 22 7.22 -5.63 -8.99
N ALA A 23 6.43 -4.73 -9.59
CA ALA A 23 6.81 -4.02 -10.79
C ALA A 23 7.50 -2.68 -10.47
N GLN A 24 6.96 -1.93 -9.51
CA GLN A 24 7.41 -0.60 -9.15
C GLN A 24 8.74 -0.63 -8.40
N ALA A 25 8.95 -1.58 -7.48
CA ALA A 25 10.19 -1.69 -6.71
C ALA A 25 11.45 -1.88 -7.60
N PRO A 26 11.50 -2.79 -8.59
CA PRO A 26 12.64 -2.85 -9.50
C PRO A 26 12.69 -1.64 -10.45
N LEU A 27 11.54 -1.18 -10.96
CA LEU A 27 11.48 -0.05 -11.88
C LEU A 27 12.05 1.22 -11.26
N VAL A 28 11.66 1.56 -10.04
CA VAL A 28 12.09 2.80 -9.38
C VAL A 28 13.57 2.75 -8.98
N ARG A 29 14.14 1.55 -8.79
CA ARG A 29 15.58 1.39 -8.53
C ARG A 29 16.42 1.65 -9.77
N GLN A 30 15.93 1.31 -10.95
CA GLN A 30 16.69 1.44 -12.21
C GLN A 30 16.35 2.74 -12.95
N LEU A 31 15.07 3.12 -12.98
CA LEU A 31 14.52 4.23 -13.76
C LEU A 31 13.54 5.05 -12.89
N PRO A 32 14.02 5.73 -11.83
CA PRO A 32 13.16 6.44 -10.87
C PRO A 32 12.31 7.53 -11.55
N MET A 33 12.89 8.26 -12.52
CA MET A 33 12.16 9.28 -13.29
C MET A 33 11.04 8.67 -14.15
N LEU A 34 11.25 7.48 -14.72
CA LEU A 34 10.20 6.81 -15.50
C LEU A 34 9.04 6.39 -14.60
N SER A 35 9.33 5.80 -13.44
CA SER A 35 8.29 5.48 -12.43
C SER A 35 7.50 6.73 -12.04
N LEU A 36 8.18 7.85 -11.79
CA LEU A 36 7.53 9.11 -11.45
C LEU A 36 6.62 9.61 -12.59
N VAL A 37 7.10 9.62 -13.84
CA VAL A 37 6.33 10.03 -15.03
C VAL A 37 5.14 9.10 -15.28
N MET A 38 5.24 7.80 -14.97
CA MET A 38 4.12 6.86 -15.09
C MET A 38 2.92 7.26 -14.21
N THR A 39 3.13 8.03 -13.14
CA THR A 39 2.03 8.67 -12.39
C THR A 39 1.10 9.44 -13.32
N LEU A 40 1.66 10.23 -14.25
CA LEU A 40 0.87 11.00 -15.21
C LEU A 40 0.06 10.08 -16.13
N GLY A 41 0.63 8.92 -16.50
CA GLY A 41 -0.07 7.88 -17.25
C GLY A 41 -1.28 7.32 -16.48
N TRP A 42 -1.10 7.00 -15.20
CA TRP A 42 -2.20 6.55 -14.33
C TRP A 42 -3.28 7.60 -14.16
N VAL A 43 -2.90 8.87 -13.94
CA VAL A 43 -3.83 9.98 -13.84
C VAL A 43 -4.60 10.17 -15.15
N TRP A 44 -3.90 10.20 -16.29
CA TRP A 44 -4.53 10.36 -17.61
C TRP A 44 -5.52 9.22 -17.91
N LEU A 45 -5.14 7.98 -17.62
CA LEU A 45 -6.01 6.81 -17.79
C LEU A 45 -7.22 6.89 -16.86
N GLY A 46 -7.01 7.24 -15.59
CA GLY A 46 -8.08 7.43 -14.61
C GLY A 46 -9.09 8.49 -15.05
N LEU A 47 -8.60 9.67 -15.46
CA LEU A 47 -9.43 10.76 -15.99
C LEU A 47 -10.19 10.36 -17.27
N THR A 48 -9.57 9.57 -18.14
CA THR A 48 -10.21 9.09 -19.37
C THR A 48 -11.36 8.14 -19.05
N LEU A 49 -11.16 7.20 -18.13
CA LEU A 49 -12.20 6.26 -17.70
C LEU A 49 -13.32 6.93 -16.91
N LEU A 50 -13.06 8.04 -16.22
CA LEU A 50 -14.09 8.82 -15.54
C LEU A 50 -15.12 9.44 -16.49
N LYS A 51 -14.77 9.66 -17.76
CA LYS A 51 -15.68 10.30 -18.75
C LYS A 51 -16.88 9.43 -19.10
N HIS A 52 -16.80 8.12 -18.92
CA HIS A 52 -17.87 7.19 -19.26
C HIS A 52 -18.50 6.56 -18.01
N ARG A 53 -19.83 6.60 -17.91
CA ARG A 53 -20.58 6.04 -16.75
C ARG A 53 -20.26 4.57 -16.48
N ALA A 54 -20.01 3.77 -17.53
CA ALA A 54 -19.70 2.35 -17.39
C ALA A 54 -18.35 2.10 -16.72
N THR A 55 -17.37 2.99 -16.92
CA THR A 55 -15.99 2.84 -16.44
C THR A 55 -15.63 3.76 -15.28
N GLN A 56 -16.56 4.63 -14.88
CA GLN A 56 -16.32 5.67 -13.88
C GLN A 56 -15.72 5.14 -12.57
N VAL A 57 -16.18 3.98 -12.08
CA VAL A 57 -15.66 3.36 -10.85
C VAL A 57 -14.18 2.97 -11.00
N TRP A 58 -13.77 2.51 -12.17
CA TRP A 58 -12.38 2.12 -12.46
C TRP A 58 -11.48 3.35 -12.63
N GLY A 59 -12.01 4.40 -13.26
CA GLY A 59 -11.32 5.68 -13.34
C GLY A 59 -11.07 6.28 -11.95
N ASP A 60 -12.09 6.27 -11.10
CA ASP A 60 -11.99 6.70 -9.70
C ASP A 60 -10.93 5.88 -8.94
N LEU A 61 -11.00 4.54 -9.00
CA LEU A 61 -10.03 3.65 -8.36
C LEU A 61 -8.59 3.91 -8.83
N LEU A 62 -8.37 4.10 -10.14
CA LEU A 62 -7.03 4.39 -10.68
C LEU A 62 -6.50 5.76 -10.27
N LEU A 63 -7.37 6.77 -10.10
CA LEU A 63 -6.93 8.05 -9.55
C LEU A 63 -6.50 7.91 -8.09
N GLY A 64 -7.24 7.13 -7.28
CA GLY A 64 -6.81 6.78 -5.93
C GLY A 64 -5.44 6.10 -5.91
N PHE A 65 -5.26 5.10 -6.77
CA PHE A 65 -3.98 4.39 -6.94
C PHE A 65 -2.84 5.29 -7.41
N SER A 66 -3.11 6.29 -8.25
CA SER A 66 -2.07 7.20 -8.73
C SER A 66 -1.37 7.96 -7.59
N TRP A 67 -2.07 8.24 -6.48
CA TRP A 67 -1.47 8.85 -5.29
C TRP A 67 -0.48 7.91 -4.59
N SER A 68 -0.86 6.64 -4.41
CA SER A 68 0.04 5.61 -3.86
C SER A 68 1.23 5.37 -4.79
N TRP A 69 1.01 5.31 -6.11
CA TRP A 69 2.10 5.16 -7.07
C TRP A 69 3.05 6.36 -7.06
N LEU A 70 2.52 7.59 -6.96
CA LEU A 70 3.33 8.81 -6.87
C LEU A 70 4.22 8.77 -5.62
N ALA A 71 3.62 8.48 -4.46
CA ALA A 71 4.33 8.40 -3.20
C ALA A 71 5.41 7.30 -3.23
N GLY A 72 5.05 6.09 -3.69
CA GLY A 72 6.00 5.00 -3.86
C GLY A 72 7.14 5.36 -4.81
N SER A 73 6.86 6.08 -5.89
CA SER A 73 7.90 6.53 -6.83
C SER A 73 8.87 7.52 -6.17
N ILE A 74 8.36 8.48 -5.40
CA ILE A 74 9.17 9.48 -4.70
C ILE A 74 9.99 8.81 -3.60
N TYR A 75 9.34 8.02 -2.73
CA TYR A 75 10.00 7.41 -1.60
C TYR A 75 11.06 6.41 -2.05
N TRP A 76 10.68 5.39 -2.82
CA TRP A 76 11.60 4.33 -3.21
C TRP A 76 12.66 4.77 -4.22
N GLY A 77 12.42 5.85 -4.97
CA GLY A 77 13.37 6.41 -5.93
C GLY A 77 14.48 7.21 -5.28
N TRP A 78 14.15 8.05 -4.30
CA TRP A 78 15.09 9.04 -3.77
C TRP A 78 15.24 9.03 -2.25
N LEU A 79 14.16 8.72 -1.51
CA LEU A 79 14.08 8.94 -0.07
C LEU A 79 14.18 7.65 0.78
N ARG A 80 14.30 6.49 0.14
CA ARG A 80 14.36 5.15 0.77
C ARG A 80 15.43 4.95 1.84
N TRP A 81 16.39 5.87 1.94
CA TRP A 81 17.49 5.82 2.90
C TRP A 81 17.05 6.06 4.34
N GLU A 82 15.92 6.74 4.54
CA GLU A 82 15.37 7.04 5.86
C GLU A 82 13.94 6.48 5.97
N PRO A 83 13.74 5.35 6.67
CA PRO A 83 12.42 4.74 6.82
C PRO A 83 11.39 5.63 7.52
N LEU A 84 11.83 6.54 8.41
CA LEU A 84 10.89 7.37 9.18
C LEU A 84 10.15 8.42 8.33
N ILE A 85 10.62 8.71 7.13
CA ILE A 85 9.93 9.61 6.19
C ILE A 85 9.02 8.86 5.21
N HIS A 86 8.94 7.53 5.29
CA HIS A 86 8.06 6.71 4.46
C HIS A 86 6.59 7.14 4.58
N LEU A 87 6.02 7.04 5.79
CA LEU A 87 4.64 7.42 6.03
C LEU A 87 4.30 8.88 5.64
N PRO A 88 5.12 9.90 5.98
CA PRO A 88 4.90 11.26 5.49
C PRO A 88 4.83 11.38 3.95
N VAL A 89 5.67 10.63 3.22
CA VAL A 89 5.65 10.63 1.75
C VAL A 89 4.43 9.90 1.21
N GLU A 90 4.04 8.78 1.81
CA GLU A 90 2.79 8.07 1.47
C GLU A 90 1.55 8.92 1.72
N ALA A 91 1.61 9.85 2.68
CA ALA A 91 0.53 10.78 3.01
C ALA A 91 0.42 12.02 2.09
N ILE A 92 1.24 12.18 1.04
CA ILE A 92 1.20 13.38 0.17
C ILE A 92 -0.17 13.59 -0.51
N GLY A 93 -0.88 12.51 -0.81
CA GLY A 93 -2.22 12.54 -1.41
C GLY A 93 -3.34 12.82 -0.41
N LEU A 94 -3.06 12.74 0.89
CA LEU A 94 -4.07 12.82 1.96
C LEU A 94 -4.87 14.13 1.94
N PRO A 95 -4.27 15.33 1.80
CA PRO A 95 -5.05 16.57 1.74
C PRO A 95 -6.06 16.57 0.59
N PHE A 96 -5.67 16.06 -0.58
CA PHE A 96 -6.54 15.97 -1.75
C PHE A 96 -7.64 14.94 -1.57
N ALA A 97 -7.31 13.77 -0.99
CA ALA A 97 -8.29 12.73 -0.72
C ALA A 97 -9.37 13.18 0.26
N LEU A 98 -8.98 13.85 1.35
CA LEU A 98 -9.91 14.40 2.34
C LEU A 98 -10.80 15.48 1.74
N TRP A 99 -10.21 16.41 0.99
CA TRP A 99 -10.98 17.46 0.30
C TRP A 99 -11.98 16.87 -0.70
N SER A 100 -11.56 15.88 -1.49
CA SER A 100 -12.42 15.22 -2.46
C SER A 100 -13.59 14.48 -1.81
N LEU A 101 -13.32 13.74 -0.72
CA LEU A 101 -14.35 13.04 0.05
C LEU A 101 -15.36 14.01 0.65
N TRP A 102 -14.90 15.15 1.18
CA TRP A 102 -15.77 16.22 1.67
C TRP A 102 -16.68 16.79 0.58
N ARG A 103 -16.17 16.93 -0.65
CA ARG A 103 -16.96 17.32 -1.84
C ARG A 103 -17.82 16.18 -2.41
N GLY A 104 -17.73 14.98 -1.85
CA GLY A 104 -18.44 13.80 -2.32
C GLY A 104 -17.93 13.24 -3.65
N TRP A 105 -16.77 13.68 -4.12
CA TRP A 105 -16.15 13.26 -5.39
C TRP A 105 -15.19 12.09 -5.18
N GLY A 106 -15.07 11.24 -6.19
CA GLY A 106 -14.06 10.17 -6.23
C GLY A 106 -14.06 9.22 -5.02
N ARG A 107 -15.24 8.86 -4.49
CA ARG A 107 -15.32 8.16 -3.19
C ARG A 107 -14.61 6.81 -3.21
N VAL A 108 -14.64 6.09 -4.33
CA VAL A 108 -14.05 4.75 -4.44
C VAL A 108 -12.52 4.85 -4.42
N GLY A 109 -11.94 5.74 -5.23
CA GLY A 109 -10.50 5.93 -5.29
C GLY A 109 -9.92 6.52 -4.02
N ASN A 110 -10.60 7.51 -3.44
CA ASN A 110 -10.11 8.14 -2.21
C ASN A 110 -10.18 7.19 -1.01
N LEU A 111 -11.24 6.38 -0.87
CA LEU A 111 -11.26 5.37 0.18
C LEU A 111 -10.31 4.20 -0.10
N PHE A 112 -10.05 3.84 -1.35
CA PHE A 112 -8.96 2.93 -1.68
C PHE A 112 -7.62 3.46 -1.16
N TYR A 113 -7.28 4.72 -1.50
CA TYR A 113 -6.04 5.36 -1.08
C TYR A 113 -5.92 5.44 0.44
N LEU A 114 -7.00 5.83 1.14
CA LEU A 114 -7.01 5.85 2.60
C LEU A 114 -6.83 4.45 3.22
N GLY A 115 -7.39 3.41 2.60
CA GLY A 115 -7.19 2.03 3.06
C GLY A 115 -5.74 1.58 2.90
N SER A 116 -5.11 1.90 1.76
CA SER A 116 -3.69 1.62 1.51
C SER A 116 -2.77 2.39 2.46
N LEU A 117 -3.05 3.69 2.69
CA LEU A 117 -2.31 4.52 3.64
C LEU A 117 -2.48 4.02 5.08
N PHE A 118 -3.67 3.56 5.45
CA PHE A 118 -3.93 2.98 6.78
C PHE A 118 -3.13 1.69 7.00
N GLY A 119 -3.13 0.78 6.02
CA GLY A 119 -2.32 -0.44 6.06
C GLY A 119 -0.82 -0.12 6.19
N THR A 120 -0.34 0.84 5.41
CA THR A 120 1.04 1.32 5.46
C THR A 120 1.39 1.90 6.83
N ALA A 121 0.53 2.77 7.38
CA ALA A 121 0.75 3.37 8.68
C ALA A 121 0.85 2.33 9.81
N LEU A 122 -0.03 1.32 9.81
CA LEU A 122 0.03 0.25 10.82
C LEU A 122 1.28 -0.60 10.68
N THR A 123 1.72 -0.89 9.45
CA THR A 123 2.94 -1.63 9.18
C THR A 123 4.17 -0.83 9.61
N ASP A 124 4.24 0.47 9.31
CA ASP A 124 5.32 1.35 9.76
C ASP A 124 5.39 1.45 11.29
N VAL A 125 4.23 1.54 11.96
CA VAL A 125 4.15 1.50 13.43
C VAL A 125 4.67 0.18 13.97
N TYR A 126 4.32 -0.95 13.35
CA TYR A 126 4.86 -2.25 13.72
C TYR A 126 6.38 -2.26 13.61
N PHE A 127 6.94 -1.80 12.48
CA PHE A 127 8.39 -1.72 12.27
C PHE A 127 9.10 -0.84 13.30
N TYR A 128 8.46 0.28 13.67
CA TYR A 128 8.98 1.18 14.68
C TYR A 128 9.01 0.53 16.07
N VAL A 129 7.88 -0.02 16.53
CA VAL A 129 7.73 -0.57 17.88
C VAL A 129 8.51 -1.87 18.08
N THR A 130 8.72 -2.65 17.03
CA THR A 130 9.52 -3.88 17.06
C THR A 130 11.00 -3.66 16.77
N ASN A 131 11.44 -2.42 16.57
CA ASN A 131 12.83 -2.06 16.28
C ASN A 131 13.38 -2.69 14.98
N LEU A 132 12.56 -2.74 13.93
CA LEU A 132 12.95 -3.18 12.58
C LEU A 132 13.53 -2.05 11.72
N ILE A 133 13.31 -0.79 12.10
CA ILE A 133 13.83 0.39 11.38
C ILE A 133 15.36 0.34 11.13
N PRO A 134 16.22 -0.07 12.09
CA PRO A 134 17.65 -0.22 11.84
C PRO A 134 17.96 -1.24 10.74
N HIS A 135 17.25 -2.37 10.70
CA HIS A 135 17.41 -3.41 9.68
C HIS A 135 17.00 -2.88 8.31
N TRP A 136 15.89 -2.15 8.21
CA TRP A 136 15.49 -1.47 6.98
C TRP A 136 16.59 -0.54 6.48
N ARG A 137 17.13 0.34 7.34
CA ARG A 137 18.24 1.25 6.96
C ARG A 137 19.46 0.49 6.43
N GLN A 138 19.79 -0.66 7.01
CA GLN A 138 20.92 -1.47 6.56
C GLN A 138 20.66 -2.09 5.18
N VAL A 139 19.47 -2.68 4.96
CA VAL A 139 19.09 -3.28 3.66
C VAL A 139 19.21 -2.28 2.51
N MET A 140 18.90 -1.01 2.78
CA MET A 140 18.95 0.03 1.74
C MET A 140 20.39 0.43 1.36
N ARG A 141 21.38 0.14 2.21
CA ARG A 141 22.80 0.52 2.04
C ARG A 141 23.69 -0.58 1.50
N VAL A 142 23.31 -1.84 1.64
CA VAL A 142 24.11 -2.96 1.17
C VAL A 142 23.78 -3.33 -0.27
N ASP A 143 24.73 -3.98 -0.93
CA ASP A 143 24.45 -4.68 -2.18
C ASP A 143 23.33 -5.72 -1.92
N PRO A 144 22.31 -5.84 -2.80
CA PRO A 144 21.29 -6.87 -2.69
C PRO A 144 21.83 -8.29 -2.44
N ALA A 145 23.00 -8.64 -2.97
CA ALA A 145 23.66 -9.93 -2.73
C ALA A 145 24.08 -10.16 -1.27
N LEU A 146 24.17 -9.09 -0.47
CA LEU A 146 24.57 -9.09 0.93
C LEU A 146 23.40 -8.80 1.89
N ALA A 147 22.17 -8.75 1.38
CA ALA A 147 20.99 -8.41 2.18
C ALA A 147 20.48 -9.59 3.04
N THR A 148 20.77 -10.84 2.66
CA THR A 148 20.28 -12.05 3.32
C THR A 148 20.52 -12.07 4.84
N PRO A 149 21.74 -11.81 5.36
CA PRO A 149 21.96 -11.81 6.82
C PRO A 149 21.12 -10.76 7.56
N ILE A 150 20.84 -9.62 6.91
CA ILE A 150 20.01 -8.57 7.49
C ILE A 150 18.56 -9.04 7.58
N PHE A 151 18.03 -9.70 6.55
CA PHE A 151 16.70 -10.29 6.59
C PHE A 151 16.56 -11.36 7.68
N GLN A 152 17.56 -12.23 7.85
CA GLN A 152 17.55 -13.24 8.90
C GLN A 152 17.55 -12.61 10.30
N SER A 153 18.35 -11.56 10.53
CA SER A 153 18.33 -10.82 11.79
C SER A 153 17.00 -10.10 12.06
N ALA A 154 16.39 -9.52 11.02
CA ALA A 154 15.07 -8.91 11.12
C ALA A 154 13.99 -9.96 11.46
N ILE A 155 14.05 -11.16 10.88
CA ILE A 155 13.14 -12.26 11.21
C ILE A 155 13.32 -12.72 12.65
N ALA A 156 14.55 -12.84 13.13
CA ALA A 156 14.81 -13.18 14.52
C ALA A 156 14.15 -12.17 15.47
N GLN A 157 14.16 -10.87 15.12
CA GLN A 157 13.45 -9.82 15.86
C GLN A 157 11.93 -10.01 15.83
N VAL A 158 11.35 -10.34 14.67
CA VAL A 158 9.92 -10.64 14.50
C VAL A 158 9.49 -11.85 15.32
N GLN A 159 10.34 -12.88 15.43
CA GLN A 159 10.06 -14.13 16.14
C GLN A 159 10.18 -14.02 17.67
N THR A 160 10.62 -12.86 18.21
CA THR A 160 10.57 -12.63 19.65
C THR A 160 9.12 -12.57 20.16
N PRO A 161 8.86 -12.87 21.46
CA PRO A 161 7.52 -12.71 22.02
C PRO A 161 6.93 -11.30 21.82
N TRP A 162 7.78 -10.27 21.85
CA TRP A 162 7.38 -8.88 21.57
C TRP A 162 6.98 -8.69 20.11
N GLY A 163 7.81 -9.16 19.18
CA GLY A 163 7.54 -9.09 17.74
C GLY A 163 6.26 -9.83 17.34
N ILE A 164 6.03 -11.02 17.90
CA ILE A 164 4.82 -11.82 17.67
C ILE A 164 3.59 -11.12 18.27
N SER A 165 3.70 -10.57 19.49
CA SER A 165 2.59 -9.87 20.13
C SER A 165 2.10 -8.68 19.30
N TRP A 166 3.01 -7.86 18.80
CA TRP A 166 2.66 -6.74 17.93
C TRP A 166 2.20 -7.17 16.54
N ALA A 167 2.68 -8.31 16.02
CA ALA A 167 2.19 -8.86 14.76
C ALA A 167 0.73 -9.32 14.89
N ILE A 168 0.36 -9.93 16.03
CA ILE A 168 -1.04 -10.28 16.35
C ILE A 168 -1.90 -9.02 16.42
N VAL A 169 -1.43 -7.95 17.06
CA VAL A 169 -2.15 -6.66 17.11
C VAL A 169 -2.34 -6.07 15.71
N LEU A 170 -1.29 -6.06 14.89
CA LEU A 170 -1.32 -5.59 13.51
C LEU A 170 -2.36 -6.35 12.68
N VAL A 171 -2.24 -7.67 12.61
CA VAL A 171 -3.13 -8.54 11.83
C VAL A 171 -4.57 -8.43 12.33
N SER A 172 -4.79 -8.45 13.65
CA SER A 172 -6.13 -8.33 14.23
C SER A 172 -6.77 -7.00 13.87
N THR A 173 -6.01 -5.90 13.92
CA THR A 173 -6.52 -4.57 13.59
C THR A 173 -6.90 -4.48 12.12
N LEU A 174 -6.02 -4.95 11.21
CA LEU A 174 -6.29 -4.97 9.76
C LEU A 174 -7.50 -5.85 9.44
N LEU A 175 -7.62 -7.03 10.06
CA LEU A 175 -8.77 -7.93 9.88
C LEU A 175 -10.07 -7.28 10.36
N ILE A 176 -10.09 -6.75 11.59
CA ILE A 176 -11.30 -6.13 12.16
C ILE A 176 -11.75 -4.96 11.29
N VAL A 177 -10.84 -4.05 10.96
CA VAL A 177 -11.14 -2.85 10.15
C VAL A 177 -11.55 -3.22 8.73
N GLY A 178 -10.85 -4.18 8.11
CA GLY A 178 -11.15 -4.67 6.77
C GLY A 178 -12.52 -5.36 6.68
N LEU A 179 -12.84 -6.25 7.61
CA LEU A 179 -14.12 -6.95 7.67
C LEU A 179 -15.28 -6.00 8.04
N TRP A 180 -15.06 -5.09 8.99
CA TRP A 180 -16.04 -4.06 9.33
C TRP A 180 -16.38 -3.16 8.14
N SER A 181 -15.38 -2.81 7.33
CA SER A 181 -15.57 -2.03 6.11
C SER A 181 -16.37 -2.82 5.07
N LEU A 182 -16.06 -4.10 4.90
CA LEU A 182 -16.80 -4.98 3.98
C LEU A 182 -18.30 -5.05 4.34
N ALA A 183 -18.62 -5.10 5.64
CA ALA A 183 -19.98 -5.12 6.16
C ALA A 183 -20.79 -3.84 5.85
N LYS A 184 -20.16 -2.73 5.44
CA LYS A 184 -20.86 -1.49 5.06
C LYS A 184 -21.58 -1.58 3.71
N GLY A 185 -21.27 -2.56 2.86
CA GLY A 185 -22.00 -2.84 1.62
C GLY A 185 -21.84 -1.85 0.46
N GLN A 186 -21.24 -0.67 0.67
CA GLN A 186 -21.05 0.34 -0.40
C GLN A 186 -19.70 0.15 -1.12
N LEU A 187 -19.66 0.38 -2.43
CA LEU A 187 -18.47 0.09 -3.26
C LEU A 187 -17.17 0.70 -2.75
N GLN A 188 -17.20 1.93 -2.24
CA GLN A 188 -16.01 2.59 -1.71
C GLN A 188 -15.44 1.88 -0.46
N TRP A 189 -16.29 1.25 0.35
CA TRP A 189 -15.84 0.46 1.50
C TRP A 189 -15.31 -0.91 1.09
N TRP A 190 -15.78 -1.46 -0.03
CA TRP A 190 -15.18 -2.65 -0.64
C TRP A 190 -13.78 -2.36 -1.19
N ALA A 191 -13.57 -1.19 -1.79
CA ALA A 191 -12.26 -0.74 -2.21
C ALA A 191 -11.31 -0.52 -1.03
N PHE A 192 -11.78 0.16 0.03
CA PHE A 192 -11.04 0.31 1.29
C PHE A 192 -10.68 -1.05 1.90
N SER A 193 -11.65 -1.95 2.02
CA SER A 193 -11.45 -3.31 2.56
C SER A 193 -10.44 -4.11 1.74
N GLY A 194 -10.53 -4.06 0.41
CA GLY A 194 -9.57 -4.70 -0.48
C GLY A 194 -8.14 -4.20 -0.26
N ALA A 195 -7.95 -2.89 -0.09
CA ALA A 195 -6.65 -2.31 0.20
C ALA A 195 -6.11 -2.70 1.59
N VAL A 196 -6.95 -2.66 2.63
CA VAL A 196 -6.56 -3.01 4.00
C VAL A 196 -6.24 -4.50 4.15
N LEU A 197 -7.12 -5.38 3.67
CA LEU A 197 -6.93 -6.84 3.82
C LEU A 197 -5.79 -7.36 2.96
N SER A 198 -5.51 -6.75 1.81
CA SER A 198 -4.36 -7.12 0.99
C SER A 198 -3.02 -6.72 1.60
N THR A 199 -2.99 -5.76 2.54
CA THR A 199 -1.78 -5.44 3.31
C THR A 199 -1.29 -6.69 4.06
N ILE A 200 -2.20 -7.46 4.68
CA ILE A 200 -1.86 -8.74 5.34
C ILE A 200 -1.23 -9.72 4.35
N LEU A 201 -1.76 -9.81 3.13
CA LEU A 201 -1.25 -10.72 2.10
C LEU A 201 0.17 -10.33 1.68
N VAL A 202 0.40 -9.04 1.44
CA VAL A 202 1.70 -8.50 1.03
C VAL A 202 2.73 -8.69 2.14
N ASP A 203 2.39 -8.36 3.39
CA ASP A 203 3.28 -8.54 4.53
C ASP A 203 3.64 -10.01 4.75
N THR A 204 2.64 -10.90 4.63
CA THR A 204 2.87 -12.35 4.72
C THR A 204 3.80 -12.83 3.61
N LEU A 205 3.63 -12.34 2.39
CA LEU A 205 4.48 -12.68 1.26
C LEU A 205 5.93 -12.21 1.47
N PHE A 206 6.13 -10.99 1.99
CA PHE A 206 7.46 -10.49 2.35
C PHE A 206 8.08 -11.29 3.50
N TRP A 207 7.30 -11.64 4.52
CA TRP A 207 7.77 -12.46 5.63
C TRP A 207 8.23 -13.86 5.16
N VAL A 208 7.44 -14.52 4.30
CA VAL A 208 7.81 -15.81 3.72
C VAL A 208 9.05 -15.67 2.84
N ALA A 209 9.11 -14.66 1.97
CA ALA A 209 10.26 -14.43 1.10
C ALA A 209 11.55 -14.20 1.91
N ALA A 210 11.48 -13.39 2.97
CA ALA A 210 12.62 -13.16 3.86
C ALA A 210 13.02 -14.44 4.61
N SER A 211 12.05 -15.31 4.96
CA SER A 211 12.30 -16.56 5.70
C SER A 211 12.93 -17.65 4.83
N MET A 212 12.80 -17.52 3.51
CA MET A 212 13.37 -18.44 2.52
C MET A 212 14.69 -17.94 1.90
N ALA A 213 15.14 -16.74 2.26
CA ALA A 213 16.35 -16.10 1.76
C ALA A 213 17.62 -16.54 2.52
#